data_AF-A0AAU5C6H0-F1
#
_entry.id   AF-A0AAU5C6H0-F1
#
_cell.length_a   1.000
_cell.length_b   1.000
_cell.length_c   1.000
_cell.angle_alpha   90.00
_cell.angle_beta   90.00
_cell.angle_gamma   90.00
#
_symmetry.space_group_name_H-M   'P 1'
#
loop_
_entity.id
_entity.type
_entity.pdbx_description
1 polymer ?
#
loop_
_entity_poly.entity_id
_entity_poly.type
_entity_poly.pdbx_seq_one_letter_code
_entity_poly.pdbx_strand_id
1 'polypeptide(L)'
;MHQNHFRYAAARTLLAPFFSRATRGVPVDPAPREAALQAPLRVLWDRSERGGPTVYEAAAEVRALADALAEGEATTSRIPDDLRELAARSGAGGEPAVFLDIAAYVDEWQVGMNPKLAAAVPTAWELAQRFPLLHGMLDAYFGQDGIAMEDEELSDVERIGLYVAYWHGRGTCPWRLPPVVAECSEALALFQDDDTLRRFFARDLGLGSGSHDSWSDWLTLIADTLTTHLRREHGPLTWTGGREEQSPC
;
A
#
# COMPACT_ATOMS: atom_id res chain seq x y z
N MET A 1 4.28 10.79 23.11
CA MET A 1 2.92 10.33 22.72
C MET A 1 3.02 9.42 21.49
N HIS A 2 3.71 8.27 21.58
CA HIS A 2 4.09 7.43 20.42
C HIS A 2 3.85 5.91 20.58
N GLN A 3 3.11 5.46 21.59
CA GLN A 3 3.13 4.03 21.95
C GLN A 3 2.27 3.08 21.10
N ASN A 4 1.49 3.53 20.12
CA ASN A 4 0.55 2.65 19.38
C ASN A 4 0.46 2.87 17.87
N HIS A 5 1.39 3.59 17.23
CA HIS A 5 1.24 3.97 15.81
C HIS A 5 1.09 2.78 14.86
N PHE A 6 1.83 1.69 15.11
CA PHE A 6 1.82 0.48 14.28
C PHE A 6 0.89 -0.62 14.80
N ARG A 7 0.28 -0.45 15.97
CA ARG A 7 -0.61 -1.46 16.52
C ARG A 7 -1.88 -1.54 15.66
N TYR A 8 -2.32 -2.74 15.29
CA TYR A 8 -3.50 -2.97 14.44
C TYR A 8 -3.30 -2.58 12.95
N ALA A 9 -2.08 -2.65 12.43
CA ALA A 9 -1.82 -2.26 11.03
C ALA A 9 -2.48 -3.23 10.01
N ALA A 10 -2.44 -4.53 10.30
CA ALA A 10 -3.06 -5.55 9.47
C ALA A 10 -4.60 -5.51 9.62
N ALA A 11 -5.10 -5.32 10.84
CA ALA A 11 -6.52 -5.12 11.11
C ALA A 11 -7.07 -3.86 10.41
N ARG A 12 -6.32 -2.75 10.37
CA ARG A 12 -6.72 -1.56 9.61
C ARG A 12 -6.83 -1.82 8.11
N THR A 13 -5.88 -2.57 7.55
CA THR A 13 -5.94 -2.95 6.14
C THR A 13 -7.20 -3.80 5.90
N LEU A 14 -7.45 -4.79 6.75
CA LEU A 14 -8.63 -5.66 6.67
C LEU A 14 -9.95 -4.90 6.79
N LEU A 15 -10.03 -3.97 7.73
CA LEU A 15 -11.24 -3.19 8.04
C LEU A 15 -11.39 -1.92 7.20
N ALA A 16 -10.48 -1.68 6.24
CA ALA A 16 -10.46 -0.50 5.38
C ALA A 16 -11.83 -0.13 4.77
N PRO A 17 -12.63 -1.08 4.26
CA PRO A 17 -13.93 -0.79 3.66
C PRO A 17 -14.93 -0.13 4.61
N PHE A 18 -14.77 -0.29 5.93
CA PHE A 18 -15.71 0.18 6.93
C PHE A 18 -15.32 1.52 7.57
N PHE A 19 -14.13 2.05 7.27
CA PHE A 19 -13.69 3.33 7.85
C PHE A 19 -14.40 4.54 7.27
N SER A 20 -14.95 4.46 6.06
CA SER A 20 -15.65 5.58 5.44
C SER A 20 -16.82 6.03 6.32
N ARG A 21 -16.87 7.33 6.65
CA ARG A 21 -17.96 7.94 7.42
C ARG A 21 -19.31 7.89 6.70
N ALA A 22 -19.32 7.63 5.39
CA ALA A 22 -20.55 7.37 4.64
C ALA A 22 -21.15 5.99 4.94
N THR A 23 -20.38 5.08 5.56
CA THR A 23 -20.84 3.75 5.96
C THR A 23 -21.25 3.74 7.43
N ARG A 24 -22.18 2.87 7.81
CA ARG A 24 -22.63 2.67 9.20
C ARG A 24 -21.65 1.84 10.06
N GLY A 25 -20.37 1.79 9.70
CA GLY A 25 -19.38 0.90 10.33
C GLY A 25 -19.50 -0.55 9.86
N VAL A 26 -19.13 -1.49 10.72
CA VAL A 26 -19.14 -2.93 10.45
C VAL A 26 -20.57 -3.49 10.53
N PRO A 27 -21.10 -4.13 9.48
CA PRO A 27 -22.42 -4.75 9.52
C PRO A 27 -22.49 -5.96 10.49
N VAL A 28 -23.62 -6.10 11.18
CA VAL A 28 -23.94 -7.30 11.98
C VAL A 28 -24.14 -8.52 11.08
N ASP A 29 -24.83 -8.32 9.94
CA ASP A 29 -25.10 -9.38 8.96
C ASP A 29 -23.78 -9.88 8.33
N PRO A 30 -23.48 -11.20 8.42
CA PRO A 30 -22.26 -11.77 7.86
C PRO A 30 -22.15 -11.56 6.34
N ALA A 31 -23.23 -11.71 5.57
CA ALA A 31 -23.15 -11.70 4.11
C ALA A 31 -22.54 -10.41 3.51
N PRO A 32 -23.05 -9.19 3.81
CA PRO A 32 -22.47 -7.95 3.32
C PRO A 32 -21.07 -7.67 3.89
N ARG A 33 -20.79 -8.16 5.12
CA ARG A 33 -19.50 -8.02 5.77
C ARG A 33 -18.43 -8.85 5.06
N GLU A 34 -18.68 -10.14 4.87
CA GLU A 34 -17.79 -11.07 4.17
C GLU A 34 -17.53 -10.66 2.73
N ALA A 35 -18.55 -10.15 2.04
CA ALA A 35 -18.41 -9.60 0.69
C ALA A 35 -17.44 -8.41 0.67
N ALA A 36 -17.54 -7.48 1.63
CA ALA A 36 -16.66 -6.33 1.72
C ALA A 36 -15.22 -6.69 2.10
N LEU A 37 -15.02 -7.78 2.87
CA LEU A 37 -13.71 -8.26 3.30
C LEU A 37 -12.90 -8.94 2.18
N GLN A 38 -13.52 -9.35 1.07
CA GLN A 38 -12.83 -10.06 -0.01
C GLN A 38 -11.63 -9.29 -0.58
N ALA A 39 -11.80 -8.00 -0.86
CA ALA A 39 -10.74 -7.17 -1.43
C ALA A 39 -9.55 -6.98 -0.46
N PRO A 40 -9.77 -6.55 0.80
CA PRO A 40 -8.71 -6.49 1.80
C PRO A 40 -7.97 -7.81 2.04
N LEU A 41 -8.68 -8.95 2.01
CA LEU A 41 -8.07 -10.27 2.18
C LEU A 41 -7.12 -10.62 1.03
N ARG A 42 -7.48 -10.30 -0.21
CA ARG A 42 -6.58 -10.46 -1.37
C ARG A 42 -5.36 -9.55 -1.28
N VAL A 43 -5.53 -8.31 -0.80
CA VAL A 43 -4.42 -7.38 -0.55
C VAL A 43 -3.47 -7.92 0.50
N LEU A 44 -4.00 -8.43 1.62
CA LEU A 44 -3.17 -9.00 2.69
C LEU A 44 -2.45 -10.25 2.23
N TRP A 45 -3.10 -11.09 1.41
CA TRP A 45 -2.43 -12.22 0.77
C TRP A 45 -1.27 -11.74 -0.13
N ASP A 46 -1.51 -10.82 -1.05
CA ASP A 46 -0.49 -10.31 -1.98
C ASP A 46 0.70 -9.67 -1.23
N ARG A 47 0.41 -8.92 -0.16
CA ARG A 47 1.43 -8.35 0.72
C ARG A 47 2.24 -9.42 1.45
N SER A 48 1.60 -10.49 1.91
CA SER A 48 2.29 -11.57 2.62
C SER A 48 3.31 -12.28 1.72
N GLU A 49 3.01 -12.44 0.43
CA GLU A 49 3.94 -12.98 -0.58
C GLU A 49 5.16 -12.06 -0.80
N ARG A 50 5.08 -10.79 -0.39
CA ARG A 50 6.14 -9.78 -0.48
C ARG A 50 6.78 -9.46 0.87
N GLY A 51 6.53 -10.29 1.90
CA GLY A 51 7.09 -10.12 3.24
C GLY A 51 6.39 -9.06 4.11
N GLY A 52 5.19 -8.64 3.72
CA GLY A 52 4.32 -7.76 4.50
C GLY A 52 3.42 -8.52 5.48
N PRO A 53 2.48 -7.80 6.15
CA PRO A 53 1.57 -8.42 7.11
C PRO A 53 0.67 -9.48 6.49
N THR A 54 0.41 -10.54 7.27
CA THR A 54 -0.34 -11.71 6.85
C THR A 54 -1.83 -11.61 7.21
N VAL A 55 -2.65 -12.45 6.56
CA VAL A 55 -4.06 -12.62 6.95
C VAL A 55 -4.20 -13.12 8.40
N TYR A 56 -3.26 -13.91 8.90
CA TYR A 56 -3.27 -14.40 10.28
C TYR A 56 -2.96 -13.30 11.29
N GLU A 57 -2.02 -12.41 10.97
CA GLU A 57 -1.75 -11.23 11.79
C GLU A 57 -2.96 -10.31 11.81
N ALA A 58 -3.65 -10.13 10.67
CA ALA A 58 -4.91 -9.38 10.64
C ALA A 58 -5.98 -10.02 11.54
N ALA A 59 -6.17 -11.34 11.48
CA ALA A 59 -7.12 -12.05 12.34
C ALA A 59 -6.75 -11.90 13.83
N ALA A 60 -5.47 -12.07 14.19
CA ALA A 60 -4.98 -11.92 15.56
C ALA A 60 -5.19 -10.49 16.09
N GLU A 61 -4.89 -9.48 15.28
CA GLU A 61 -5.12 -8.09 15.63
C GLU A 61 -6.61 -7.76 15.78
N VAL A 62 -7.49 -8.35 14.96
CA VAL A 62 -8.94 -8.18 15.11
C VAL A 62 -9.46 -8.86 16.39
N ARG A 63 -8.93 -10.03 16.78
CA ARG A 63 -9.27 -10.64 18.09
C ARG A 63 -8.83 -9.75 19.25
N ALA A 64 -7.60 -9.23 19.20
CA ALA A 64 -7.10 -8.32 20.22
C ALA A 64 -7.93 -7.02 20.31
N LEU A 65 -8.49 -6.56 19.19
CA LEU A 65 -9.45 -5.46 19.17
C LEU A 65 -10.76 -5.85 19.88
N ALA A 66 -11.31 -7.03 19.58
CA ALA A 66 -12.52 -7.55 20.22
C ALA A 66 -12.35 -7.69 21.75
N ASP A 67 -11.25 -8.29 22.18
CA ASP A 67 -10.94 -8.48 23.61
C ASP A 67 -10.85 -7.13 24.33
N ALA A 68 -10.17 -6.15 23.73
CA ALA A 68 -10.07 -4.81 24.28
C ALA A 68 -11.43 -4.08 24.37
N LEU A 69 -12.35 -4.35 23.45
CA LEU A 69 -13.72 -3.83 23.51
C LEU A 69 -14.55 -4.50 24.62
N ALA A 70 -14.31 -5.80 24.88
CA ALA A 70 -15.03 -6.57 25.90
C ALA A 70 -14.61 -6.20 27.34
N GLU A 71 -13.35 -5.85 27.54
CA GLU A 71 -12.77 -5.52 28.86
C GLU A 71 -13.19 -4.14 29.42
N GLY A 72 -13.87 -3.30 28.64
CA GLY A 72 -14.45 -2.02 29.07
C GLY A 72 -13.52 -0.80 28.97
N GLU A 73 -13.98 0.38 29.42
CA GLU A 73 -13.39 1.69 29.11
C GLU A 73 -11.86 1.82 29.35
N ALA A 74 -11.33 1.16 30.39
CA ALA A 74 -9.91 1.24 30.74
C ALA A 74 -8.99 0.70 29.63
N THR A 75 -9.41 -0.34 28.90
CA THR A 75 -8.64 -1.00 27.85
C THR A 75 -9.00 -0.47 26.46
N THR A 76 -10.22 0.03 26.27
CA THR A 76 -10.65 0.77 25.07
C THR A 76 -9.78 2.02 24.81
N SER A 77 -9.24 2.64 25.86
CA SER A 77 -8.31 3.78 25.75
C SER A 77 -6.99 3.43 25.03
N ARG A 78 -6.63 2.14 24.94
CA ARG A 78 -5.44 1.64 24.24
C ARG A 78 -5.69 1.32 22.77
N ILE A 79 -6.97 1.27 22.36
CA ILE A 79 -7.37 1.10 20.96
C ILE A 79 -7.15 2.45 20.27
N PRO A 80 -6.50 2.49 19.10
CA PRO A 80 -6.40 3.71 18.31
C PRO A 80 -7.75 4.34 17.97
N ASP A 81 -7.79 5.67 17.88
CA ASP A 81 -9.04 6.43 17.79
C ASP A 81 -9.87 6.08 16.54
N ASP A 82 -9.23 5.77 15.42
CA ASP A 82 -9.89 5.39 14.17
C ASP A 82 -10.67 4.07 14.30
N LEU A 83 -10.06 3.08 14.96
CA LEU A 83 -10.69 1.79 15.27
C LEU A 83 -11.77 1.93 16.35
N ARG A 84 -11.57 2.83 17.32
CA ARG A 84 -12.58 3.13 18.33
C ARG A 84 -13.80 3.82 17.70
N GLU A 85 -13.58 4.76 16.78
CA GLU A 85 -14.65 5.43 16.02
C GLU A 85 -15.40 4.40 15.16
N LEU A 86 -14.68 3.50 14.48
CA LEU A 86 -15.29 2.41 13.72
C LEU A 86 -16.18 1.53 14.59
N ALA A 87 -15.67 1.04 15.72
CA ALA A 87 -16.45 0.20 16.64
C ALA A 87 -17.70 0.95 17.14
N ALA A 88 -17.57 2.22 17.53
CA ALA A 88 -18.70 3.02 17.99
C ALA A 88 -19.78 3.23 16.91
N ARG A 89 -19.38 3.47 15.64
CA ARG A 89 -20.34 3.62 14.52
C ARG A 89 -21.06 2.33 14.19
N SER A 90 -20.45 1.19 14.47
CA SER A 90 -21.01 -0.14 14.17
C SER A 90 -22.24 -0.48 15.04
N GLY A 91 -22.59 0.34 16.05
CA GLY A 91 -23.82 0.21 16.84
C GLY A 91 -23.88 -1.13 17.60
N ALA A 92 -25.02 -1.82 17.58
CA ALA A 92 -25.11 -3.20 18.07
C ALA A 92 -24.19 -4.19 17.32
N GLY A 93 -23.57 -3.77 16.20
CA GLY A 93 -22.51 -4.50 15.50
C GLY A 93 -21.09 -4.09 15.85
N GLY A 94 -20.90 -3.15 16.79
CA GLY A 94 -19.62 -2.85 17.42
C GLY A 94 -19.30 -3.78 18.60
N GLU A 95 -20.17 -4.77 18.84
CA GLU A 95 -19.98 -5.78 19.87
C GLU A 95 -18.71 -6.59 19.59
N PRO A 96 -17.95 -6.96 20.65
CA PRO A 96 -16.77 -7.82 20.52
C PRO A 96 -17.01 -9.05 19.64
N ALA A 97 -18.21 -9.65 19.72
CA ALA A 97 -18.60 -10.82 18.94
C ALA A 97 -18.46 -10.62 17.42
N VAL A 98 -18.81 -9.45 16.88
CA VAL A 98 -18.70 -9.18 15.44
C VAL A 98 -17.25 -9.19 14.97
N PHE A 99 -16.34 -8.64 15.77
CA PHE A 99 -14.91 -8.66 15.47
C PHE A 99 -14.35 -10.08 15.61
N LEU A 100 -14.80 -10.86 16.60
CA LEU A 100 -14.45 -12.28 16.70
C LEU A 100 -14.92 -13.09 15.48
N ASP A 101 -16.14 -12.85 15.00
CA ASP A 101 -16.67 -13.48 13.79
C ASP A 101 -15.83 -13.11 12.55
N ILE A 102 -15.40 -11.85 12.43
CA ILE A 102 -14.48 -11.44 11.36
C ILE A 102 -13.17 -12.21 11.45
N ALA A 103 -12.58 -12.33 12.65
CA ALA A 103 -11.33 -13.05 12.81
C ALA A 103 -11.46 -14.54 12.46
N ALA A 104 -12.57 -15.18 12.84
CA ALA A 104 -12.87 -16.56 12.46
C ALA A 104 -13.05 -16.71 10.94
N TYR A 105 -13.76 -15.79 10.30
CA TYR A 105 -13.90 -15.76 8.85
C TYR A 105 -12.55 -15.65 8.13
N VAL A 106 -11.65 -14.80 8.65
CA VAL A 106 -10.31 -14.60 8.08
C VAL A 106 -9.47 -15.87 8.16
N ASP A 107 -9.52 -16.60 9.27
CA ASP A 107 -8.80 -17.88 9.41
C ASP A 107 -9.24 -18.89 8.34
N GLU A 108 -10.54 -18.95 8.07
CA GLU A 108 -11.13 -19.88 7.10
C GLU A 108 -11.00 -19.42 5.65
N TRP A 109 -10.71 -18.14 5.42
CA TRP A 109 -10.74 -17.56 4.08
C TRP A 109 -9.75 -18.22 3.11
N GLN A 110 -8.62 -18.73 3.60
CA GLN A 110 -7.64 -19.41 2.77
C GLN A 110 -8.17 -20.71 2.13
N VAL A 111 -9.21 -21.30 2.71
CA VAL A 111 -9.89 -22.45 2.11
C VAL A 111 -10.49 -22.05 0.76
N GLY A 112 -10.05 -22.71 -0.31
CA GLY A 112 -10.47 -22.39 -1.67
C GLY A 112 -9.95 -21.05 -2.20
N MET A 113 -8.85 -20.52 -1.63
CA MET A 113 -8.27 -19.24 -2.04
C MET A 113 -7.92 -19.17 -3.53
N ASN A 114 -7.29 -20.19 -4.10
CA ASN A 114 -6.87 -20.16 -5.50
C ASN A 114 -8.04 -19.94 -6.48
N PRO A 115 -9.17 -20.69 -6.37
CA PRO A 115 -10.38 -20.36 -7.12
C PRO A 115 -10.92 -18.95 -6.88
N LYS A 116 -10.91 -18.46 -5.62
CA LYS A 116 -11.35 -17.09 -5.28
C LYS A 116 -10.50 -16.03 -5.98
N LEU A 117 -9.18 -16.23 -6.03
CA LEU A 117 -8.23 -15.35 -6.71
C LEU A 117 -8.42 -15.39 -8.23
N ALA A 118 -8.56 -16.59 -8.80
CA ALA A 118 -8.71 -16.77 -10.24
C ALA A 118 -10.01 -16.15 -10.80
N ALA A 119 -11.08 -16.12 -9.99
CA ALA A 119 -12.37 -15.53 -10.39
C ALA A 119 -12.48 -14.03 -10.10
N ALA A 120 -11.55 -13.44 -9.35
CA ALA A 120 -11.64 -12.06 -8.91
C ALA A 120 -11.13 -11.09 -9.99
N VAL A 121 -11.84 -9.98 -10.16
CA VAL A 121 -11.33 -8.79 -10.86
C VAL A 121 -10.89 -7.80 -9.78
N PRO A 122 -9.58 -7.44 -9.70
CA PRO A 122 -9.10 -6.47 -8.73
C PRO A 122 -9.80 -5.12 -8.87
N THR A 123 -10.24 -4.55 -7.76
CA THR A 123 -10.71 -3.17 -7.71
C THR A 123 -9.54 -2.19 -7.84
N ALA A 124 -9.82 -0.93 -8.21
CA ALA A 124 -8.80 0.11 -8.24
C ALA A 124 -8.10 0.30 -6.88
N TRP A 125 -8.85 0.18 -5.78
CA TRP A 125 -8.26 0.23 -4.44
C TRP A 125 -7.28 -0.93 -4.19
N GLU A 126 -7.63 -2.15 -4.58
CA GLU A 126 -6.72 -3.32 -4.44
C GLU A 126 -5.44 -3.14 -5.25
N LEU A 127 -5.57 -2.69 -6.51
CA LEU A 127 -4.42 -2.41 -7.37
C LEU A 127 -3.56 -1.27 -6.79
N ALA A 128 -4.16 -0.25 -6.20
CA ALA A 128 -3.41 0.84 -5.56
C ALA A 128 -2.49 0.32 -4.45
N GLN A 129 -2.90 -0.74 -3.74
CA GLN A 129 -2.07 -1.34 -2.68
C GLN A 129 -0.84 -2.09 -3.21
N ARG A 130 -0.77 -2.40 -4.52
CA ARG A 130 0.40 -3.00 -5.18
C ARG A 130 1.47 -2.00 -5.59
N PHE A 131 1.11 -0.74 -5.76
CA PHE A 131 2.01 0.31 -6.25
C PHE A 131 2.25 1.45 -5.25
N PRO A 132 2.47 1.20 -3.94
CA PRO A 132 2.56 2.27 -2.96
C PRO A 132 3.78 3.19 -3.16
N LEU A 133 4.91 2.68 -3.67
CA LEU A 133 6.13 3.46 -3.84
C LEU A 133 6.07 4.32 -5.10
N LEU A 134 5.56 3.75 -6.19
CA LEU A 134 5.28 4.44 -7.44
C LEU A 134 4.18 5.49 -7.25
N HIS A 135 3.10 5.16 -6.54
CA HIS A 135 2.07 6.14 -6.18
C HIS A 135 2.67 7.31 -5.38
N GLY A 136 3.51 7.03 -4.38
CA GLY A 136 4.17 8.08 -3.60
C GLY A 136 5.14 8.94 -4.42
N MET A 137 5.85 8.35 -5.38
CA MET A 137 6.67 9.13 -6.33
C MET A 137 5.80 10.02 -7.21
N LEU A 138 4.73 9.46 -7.80
CA LEU A 138 3.82 10.15 -8.67
C LEU A 138 3.11 11.31 -7.98
N ASP A 139 2.70 11.12 -6.72
CA ASP A 139 2.09 12.17 -5.90
C ASP A 139 3.10 13.30 -5.63
N ALA A 140 4.36 12.96 -5.32
CA ALA A 140 5.43 13.95 -5.20
C ALA A 140 5.76 14.64 -6.54
N TYR A 141 5.46 14.01 -7.67
CA TYR A 141 5.73 14.56 -9.00
C TYR A 141 4.60 15.46 -9.50
N PHE A 142 3.35 14.99 -9.43
CA PHE A 142 2.15 15.65 -9.98
C PHE A 142 1.29 16.38 -8.94
N GLY A 143 1.61 16.28 -7.65
CA GLY A 143 0.87 16.93 -6.57
C GLY A 143 0.86 18.47 -6.68
N GLN A 144 0.09 19.12 -5.81
CA GLN A 144 -0.08 20.59 -5.84
C GLN A 144 1.23 21.37 -5.66
N ASP A 145 2.20 20.78 -4.96
CA ASP A 145 3.57 21.28 -4.80
C ASP A 145 4.59 20.33 -5.48
N GLY A 146 4.14 19.62 -6.52
CA GLY A 146 4.90 18.56 -7.17
C GLY A 146 6.03 19.07 -8.08
N ILE A 147 7.03 18.23 -8.29
CA ILE A 147 8.21 18.52 -9.12
C ILE A 147 7.83 18.98 -10.54
N ALA A 148 6.71 18.48 -11.09
CA ALA A 148 6.22 18.86 -12.41
C ALA A 148 5.86 20.36 -12.54
N MET A 149 5.69 21.05 -11.41
CA MET A 149 5.31 22.47 -11.33
C MET A 149 6.52 23.41 -11.11
N GLU A 150 7.73 22.88 -10.91
CA GLU A 150 8.89 23.70 -10.50
C GLU A 150 9.47 24.56 -11.64
N ASP A 151 9.53 24.06 -12.88
CA ASP A 151 10.01 24.81 -14.04
C ASP A 151 9.51 24.20 -15.37
N GLU A 152 8.81 24.99 -16.20
CA GLU A 152 8.29 24.57 -17.51
C GLU A 152 9.39 24.27 -18.53
N GLU A 153 10.62 24.77 -18.33
CA GLU A 153 11.74 24.57 -19.25
C GLU A 153 12.46 23.22 -19.05
N LEU A 154 12.26 22.55 -17.90
CA LEU A 154 12.90 21.27 -17.61
C LEU A 154 12.24 20.12 -18.39
N SER A 155 13.08 19.28 -19.00
CA SER A 155 12.66 18.00 -19.57
C SER A 155 12.20 17.02 -18.49
N ASP A 156 11.41 16.00 -18.87
CA ASP A 156 10.96 14.96 -17.94
C ASP A 156 12.11 14.19 -17.28
N VAL A 157 13.22 13.98 -18.00
CA VAL A 157 14.42 13.35 -17.43
C VAL A 157 15.01 14.21 -16.32
N GLU A 158 15.09 15.54 -16.53
CA GLU A 158 15.61 16.47 -15.53
C GLU A 158 14.69 16.56 -14.31
N ARG A 159 13.37 16.57 -14.53
CA ARG A 159 12.37 16.55 -13.46
C ARG A 159 12.43 15.25 -12.65
N ILE A 160 12.49 14.09 -13.29
CA ILE A 160 12.74 12.81 -12.59
C ILE A 160 14.09 12.87 -11.84
N GLY A 161 15.09 13.56 -12.41
CA GLY A 161 16.37 13.84 -11.78
C GLY A 161 16.28 14.59 -10.45
N LEU A 162 15.29 15.47 -10.26
CA LEU A 162 15.05 16.14 -8.98
C LEU A 162 14.58 15.17 -7.90
N TYR A 163 13.71 14.22 -8.24
CA TYR A 163 13.33 13.12 -7.34
C TYR A 163 14.54 12.26 -6.96
N VAL A 164 15.42 11.97 -7.92
CA VAL A 164 16.68 11.26 -7.67
C VAL A 164 17.59 12.05 -6.72
N ALA A 165 17.77 13.35 -6.96
CA ALA A 165 18.62 14.23 -6.15
C ALA A 165 18.16 14.26 -4.69
N TYR A 166 16.85 14.29 -4.44
CA TYR A 166 16.27 14.24 -3.10
C TYR A 166 16.73 13.03 -2.29
N TRP A 167 16.68 11.82 -2.89
CA TRP A 167 17.13 10.60 -2.21
C TRP A 167 18.65 10.44 -2.18
N HIS A 168 19.33 10.99 -3.20
CA HIS A 168 20.79 10.96 -3.30
C HIS A 168 21.46 11.79 -2.21
N GLY A 169 20.98 13.02 -1.97
CA GLY A 169 21.47 13.86 -0.88
C GLY A 169 21.28 13.25 0.51
N ARG A 170 20.41 12.24 0.63
CA ARG A 170 20.15 11.48 1.87
C ARG A 170 20.91 10.16 1.95
N GLY A 171 21.66 9.78 0.91
CA GLY A 171 22.38 8.51 0.86
C GLY A 171 21.47 7.28 0.88
N THR A 172 20.22 7.39 0.42
CA THR A 172 19.21 6.30 0.53
C THR A 172 18.77 5.74 -0.83
N CYS A 173 19.41 6.15 -1.93
CA CYS A 173 19.09 5.66 -3.28
C CYS A 173 18.99 4.13 -3.38
N PRO A 174 19.95 3.32 -2.85
CA PRO A 174 19.89 1.87 -2.97
C PRO A 174 18.67 1.22 -2.30
N TRP A 175 18.04 1.92 -1.35
CA TRP A 175 16.89 1.42 -0.60
C TRP A 175 15.56 1.97 -1.14
N ARG A 176 15.59 3.14 -1.79
CA ARG A 176 14.37 3.88 -2.17
C ARG A 176 14.04 3.77 -3.65
N LEU A 177 15.05 3.75 -4.53
CA LEU A 177 14.81 3.76 -5.99
C LEU A 177 14.49 2.38 -6.57
N PRO A 178 15.14 1.26 -6.17
CA PRO A 178 14.84 -0.04 -6.77
C PRO A 178 13.37 -0.50 -6.62
N PRO A 179 12.69 -0.30 -5.48
CA PRO A 179 11.28 -0.65 -5.36
C PRO A 179 10.37 0.11 -6.35
N VAL A 180 10.68 1.38 -6.63
CA VAL A 180 9.93 2.19 -7.62
C VAL A 180 10.12 1.61 -9.03
N VAL A 181 11.35 1.24 -9.39
CA VAL A 181 11.65 0.58 -10.67
C VAL A 181 10.87 -0.74 -10.82
N ALA A 182 10.81 -1.53 -9.75
CA ALA A 182 10.07 -2.79 -9.72
C ALA A 182 8.57 -2.54 -9.92
N GLU A 183 7.99 -1.55 -9.26
CA GLU A 183 6.58 -1.21 -9.38
C GLU A 183 6.22 -0.64 -10.78
N CYS A 184 7.12 0.12 -11.42
CA CYS A 184 6.94 0.51 -12.83
C CYS A 184 6.87 -0.73 -13.74
N SER A 185 7.80 -1.66 -13.57
CA SER A 185 7.87 -2.89 -14.38
C SER A 185 6.66 -3.78 -14.14
N GLU A 186 6.19 -3.87 -12.90
CA GLU A 186 4.98 -4.60 -12.54
C GLU A 186 3.73 -3.97 -13.15
N ALA A 187 3.60 -2.64 -13.13
CA ALA A 187 2.49 -1.95 -13.77
C ALA A 187 2.45 -2.25 -15.27
N LEU A 188 3.58 -2.14 -15.97
CA LEU A 188 3.70 -2.49 -17.38
C LEU A 188 3.34 -3.95 -17.68
N ALA A 189 3.55 -4.87 -16.74
CA ALA A 189 3.19 -6.28 -16.90
C ALA A 189 1.71 -6.57 -16.63
N LEU A 190 1.05 -5.78 -15.78
CA LEU A 190 -0.34 -6.02 -15.35
C LEU A 190 -1.37 -5.31 -16.22
N PHE A 191 -1.05 -4.11 -16.72
CA PHE A 191 -1.98 -3.33 -17.53
C PHE A 191 -1.78 -3.64 -19.02
N GLN A 192 -2.89 -3.84 -19.73
CA GLN A 192 -2.86 -4.30 -21.12
C GLN A 192 -2.45 -3.21 -22.12
N ASP A 193 -2.79 -1.96 -21.81
CA ASP A 193 -2.61 -0.82 -22.70
C ASP A 193 -2.53 0.51 -21.92
N ASP A 194 -2.16 1.56 -22.65
CA ASP A 194 -2.04 2.92 -22.14
C ASP A 194 -3.36 3.51 -21.66
N ASP A 195 -4.49 3.15 -22.27
CA ASP A 195 -5.79 3.63 -21.84
C ASP A 195 -6.14 3.11 -20.44
N THR A 196 -5.80 1.86 -20.16
CA THR A 196 -6.01 1.25 -18.84
C THR A 196 -5.04 1.81 -17.81
N LEU A 197 -3.76 2.01 -18.17
CA LEU A 197 -2.78 2.69 -17.31
C LEU A 197 -3.24 4.12 -16.97
N ARG A 198 -3.65 4.89 -17.98
CA ARG A 198 -4.14 6.26 -17.82
C ARG A 198 -5.37 6.30 -16.94
N ARG A 199 -6.33 5.41 -17.19
CA ARG A 199 -7.54 5.29 -16.37
C ARG A 199 -7.18 5.05 -14.90
N PHE A 200 -6.25 4.13 -14.65
CA PHE A 200 -5.87 3.77 -13.30
C PHE A 200 -5.09 4.88 -12.60
N PHE A 201 -3.92 5.26 -13.11
CA PHE A 201 -3.03 6.21 -12.44
C PHE A 201 -3.56 7.66 -12.48
N ALA A 202 -4.04 8.14 -13.62
CA ALA A 202 -4.46 9.55 -13.73
C ALA A 202 -5.82 9.80 -13.09
N ARG A 203 -6.80 8.91 -13.32
CA ARG A 203 -8.19 9.14 -12.92
C ARG A 203 -8.54 8.45 -11.61
N ASP A 204 -8.31 7.14 -11.52
CA ASP A 204 -8.77 6.37 -10.35
C ASP A 204 -7.88 6.64 -9.11
N LEU A 205 -6.58 6.92 -9.29
CA LEU A 205 -5.68 7.39 -8.22
C LEU A 205 -5.60 8.93 -8.11
N GLY A 206 -6.14 9.67 -9.09
CA GLY A 206 -6.19 11.13 -9.06
C GLY A 206 -4.81 11.81 -9.20
N LEU A 207 -3.79 11.11 -9.70
CA LEU A 207 -2.42 11.61 -9.81
C LEU A 207 -2.20 12.59 -10.98
N GLY A 208 -3.28 13.13 -11.56
CA GLY A 208 -3.21 14.00 -12.72
C GLY A 208 -2.79 13.27 -14.01
N SER A 209 -3.01 13.91 -15.16
CA SER A 209 -2.62 13.40 -16.48
C SER A 209 -1.56 14.28 -17.13
N GLY A 210 -0.61 14.81 -16.34
CA GLY A 210 0.28 15.89 -16.79
C GLY A 210 0.83 15.56 -18.18
N SER A 211 0.39 16.31 -19.19
CA SER A 211 0.85 16.41 -20.59
C SER A 211 1.32 15.17 -21.38
N HIS A 212 1.34 13.96 -20.83
CA HIS A 212 1.98 12.80 -21.44
C HIS A 212 0.99 12.04 -22.31
N ASP A 213 1.40 11.81 -23.55
CA ASP A 213 0.61 11.08 -24.55
C ASP A 213 0.64 9.55 -24.31
N SER A 214 1.67 9.04 -23.61
CA SER A 214 1.84 7.62 -23.28
C SER A 214 2.26 7.38 -21.83
N TRP A 215 1.49 6.57 -21.11
CA TRP A 215 1.83 6.15 -19.74
C TRP A 215 2.91 5.06 -19.74
N SER A 216 2.90 4.16 -20.72
CA SER A 216 3.92 3.12 -20.83
C SER A 216 5.31 3.71 -21.06
N ASP A 217 5.41 4.73 -21.92
CA ASP A 217 6.67 5.43 -22.19
C ASP A 217 7.15 6.14 -20.93
N TRP A 218 6.24 6.77 -20.18
CA TRP A 218 6.56 7.48 -18.95
C TRP A 218 7.06 6.54 -17.84
N LEU A 219 6.38 5.41 -17.61
CA LEU A 219 6.83 4.40 -16.64
C LEU A 219 8.20 3.81 -17.02
N THR A 220 8.43 3.61 -18.32
CA THR A 220 9.74 3.18 -18.85
C THR A 220 10.81 4.23 -18.60
N LEU A 221 10.51 5.50 -18.86
CA LEU A 221 11.41 6.63 -18.64
C LEU A 221 11.85 6.73 -17.18
N ILE A 222 10.93 6.57 -16.22
CA ILE A 222 11.30 6.51 -14.79
C ILE A 222 12.25 5.35 -14.56
N ALA A 223 11.84 4.13 -14.95
CA ALA A 223 12.59 2.92 -14.65
C ALA A 223 14.04 3.02 -15.17
N ASP A 224 14.20 3.52 -16.38
CA ASP A 224 15.51 3.71 -17.02
C ASP A 224 16.32 4.82 -16.35
N THR A 225 15.71 5.96 -16.03
CA THR A 225 16.39 7.07 -15.36
C THR A 225 16.91 6.66 -13.98
N LEU A 226 16.06 6.00 -13.17
CA LEU A 226 16.44 5.52 -11.85
C LEU A 226 17.50 4.42 -11.93
N THR A 227 17.36 3.47 -12.85
CA THR A 227 18.33 2.39 -13.07
C THR A 227 19.68 2.94 -13.51
N THR A 228 19.69 3.91 -14.42
CA THR A 228 20.91 4.57 -14.91
C THR A 228 21.64 5.28 -13.77
N HIS A 229 20.91 6.03 -12.93
CA HIS A 229 21.49 6.64 -11.73
C HIS A 229 22.11 5.59 -10.80
N LEU A 230 21.36 4.54 -10.46
CA LEU A 230 21.84 3.47 -9.58
C LEU A 230 23.12 2.82 -10.09
N ARG A 231 23.19 2.53 -11.39
CA ARG A 231 24.39 1.93 -12.01
C ARG A 231 25.58 2.87 -12.02
N ARG A 232 25.35 4.17 -12.27
CA ARG A 232 26.43 5.16 -12.40
C ARG A 232 27.01 5.57 -11.04
N GLU A 233 26.14 5.83 -10.06
CA GLU A 233 26.54 6.43 -8.78
C GLU A 233 26.70 5.39 -7.66
N HIS A 234 26.07 4.22 -7.77
CA HIS A 234 26.06 3.17 -6.73
C HIS A 234 26.50 1.81 -7.25
N GLY A 235 27.03 1.75 -8.48
CA GLY A 235 27.40 0.50 -9.14
C GLY A 235 28.89 0.15 -9.04
N PRO A 236 29.24 -1.16 -9.17
CA PRO A 236 28.42 -2.32 -8.80
C PRO A 236 28.34 -2.47 -7.27
N LEU A 237 27.23 -3.01 -6.76
CA LEU A 237 27.15 -3.41 -5.34
C LEU A 237 28.23 -4.46 -5.06
N THR A 238 29.29 -4.07 -4.37
CA THR A 238 30.29 -4.99 -3.84
C THR A 238 29.66 -5.76 -2.68
N TRP A 239 29.07 -6.91 -2.97
CA TRP A 239 28.54 -7.80 -1.93
C TRP A 239 29.68 -8.65 -1.37
N THR A 240 30.19 -8.28 -0.20
CA THR A 240 31.27 -8.99 0.49
C THR A 240 30.79 -10.23 1.25
N GLY A 241 29.52 -10.62 1.11
CA GLY A 241 28.92 -11.72 1.87
C GLY A 241 28.84 -11.46 3.38
N GLY A 242 28.79 -10.18 3.80
CA GLY A 242 28.79 -9.79 5.21
C GLY A 242 30.18 -9.86 5.88
N ARG A 243 31.24 -10.01 5.09
CA ARG A 243 32.61 -9.85 5.58
C ARG A 243 32.93 -8.36 5.51
N GLU A 244 33.27 -7.75 6.63
CA GLU A 244 33.91 -6.43 6.61
C GLU A 244 35.17 -6.58 5.76
N GLU A 245 35.22 -5.90 4.61
CA GLU A 245 36.50 -5.66 3.97
C GLU A 245 37.33 -4.84 4.96
N GLN A 246 38.51 -5.33 5.31
CA GLN A 246 39.47 -4.53 6.04
C GLN A 246 39.71 -3.28 5.21
N SER A 247 39.35 -2.11 5.75
CA SER A 247 39.80 -0.84 5.20
C SER A 247 41.31 -0.94 5.00
N PRO A 248 41.82 -0.85 3.75
CA PRO A 248 43.25 -0.79 3.55
C PRO A 248 43.76 0.47 4.24
N CYS A 249 44.88 0.31 4.95
CA CYS A 249 45.57 1.34 5.73
C CYS A 249 45.69 2.69 5.01
#